data_AF-Q4TCD6-F1
#
_entry.id   AF-Q4TCD6-F1
#
_cell.length_a   1.000
_cell.length_b   1.000
_cell.length_c   1.000
_cell.angle_alpha   90.00
_cell.angle_beta   90.00
_cell.angle_gamma   90.00
#
_symmetry.space_group_name_H-M   'P 1'
#
loop_
_entity.id
_entity.type
_entity.pdbx_description
1 polymer ?
#
loop_
_entity_poly.entity_id
_entity_poly.type
_entity_poly.pdbx_seq_one_letter_code
_entity_poly.pdbx_strand_id
1 'polypeptide(L)'
;MLDFLSQRPWIKKLIFKLFSQDVLMKFVPRYSLVAEVRDGGICTRSFHDPNGLVAAYVSEAHEHDGSLYVGSFRSPYIARLDLNRV
;
A
#
# COMPACT_ATOMS: atom_id res chain seq x y z
N MET A 1 -2.98 6.05 5.98
CA MET A 1 -4.15 5.90 5.06
C MET A 1 -5.31 6.84 5.41
N LEU A 2 -5.56 7.14 6.68
CA LEU A 2 -6.60 8.08 7.12
C LEU A 2 -6.01 9.24 7.94
N ASP A 3 -4.78 9.63 7.63
CA ASP A 3 -4.01 10.56 8.46
C ASP A 3 -4.61 11.96 8.44
N PHE A 4 -5.36 12.32 7.39
CA PHE A 4 -6.15 13.55 7.35
C PHE A 4 -7.24 13.61 8.45
N LEU A 5 -7.79 12.45 8.87
CA LEU A 5 -8.78 12.40 9.96
C LEU A 5 -8.14 12.65 11.32
N SER A 6 -6.82 12.54 11.45
CA SER A 6 -6.12 12.83 12.70
C SER A 6 -6.24 14.31 13.11
N GLN A 7 -6.31 15.22 12.13
CA GLN A 7 -6.43 16.66 12.36
C GLN A 7 -7.79 17.07 12.96
N ARG A 8 -8.82 16.20 12.86
CA ARG A 8 -10.17 16.47 13.38
C ARG A 8 -10.71 15.26 14.16
N PRO A 9 -10.28 15.08 15.42
CA PRO A 9 -10.59 13.89 16.21
C PRO A 9 -12.09 13.62 16.43
N TRP A 10 -12.90 14.69 16.50
CA TRP A 10 -14.35 14.57 16.67
C TRP A 10 -15.04 13.99 15.42
N ILE A 11 -14.57 14.37 14.22
CA ILE A 11 -15.06 13.81 12.94
C ILE A 11 -14.69 12.33 12.85
N LYS A 12 -13.45 11.99 13.19
CA LYS A 12 -12.98 10.60 13.25
C LYS A 12 -13.92 9.76 14.14
N LYS A 13 -14.23 10.22 15.36
CA LYS A 13 -15.14 9.54 16.29
C LYS A 13 -16.55 9.37 15.70
N LEU A 14 -17.08 10.38 15.01
CA LEU A 14 -18.40 10.29 14.39
C LEU A 14 -18.43 9.25 13.26
N ILE A 15 -17.45 9.28 12.36
CA ILE A 15 -17.36 8.33 11.22
C ILE A 15 -17.27 6.89 11.72
N PHE A 16 -16.40 6.60 12.69
CA PHE A 16 -16.25 5.24 13.23
C PHE A 16 -17.44 4.76 14.09
N LYS A 17 -18.30 5.67 14.56
CA LYS A 17 -19.58 5.29 15.20
C LYS A 17 -20.67 4.95 14.18
N LEU A 18 -20.63 5.56 13.01
CA LEU A 18 -21.68 5.46 11.99
C LEU A 18 -21.41 4.36 10.95
N PHE A 19 -20.14 4.09 10.64
CA PHE A 19 -19.75 3.17 9.57
C PHE A 19 -18.86 2.05 10.09
N SER A 20 -19.05 0.84 9.55
CA SER A 20 -18.13 -0.26 9.77
C SER A 20 -16.81 -0.04 9.02
N GLN A 21 -15.75 -0.71 9.49
CA GLN A 21 -14.44 -0.63 8.86
C GLN A 21 -14.48 -1.07 7.38
N ASP A 22 -15.24 -2.11 7.04
CA ASP A 22 -15.36 -2.58 5.65
C ASP A 22 -15.98 -1.54 4.73
N VAL A 23 -17.03 -0.85 5.18
CA VAL A 23 -17.66 0.23 4.41
C VAL A 23 -16.66 1.36 4.21
N LEU A 24 -15.95 1.77 5.26
CA LEU A 24 -14.96 2.83 5.17
C LEU A 24 -13.84 2.47 4.19
N MET A 25 -13.37 1.23 4.21
CA MET A 25 -12.29 0.74 3.35
C MET A 25 -12.65 0.70 1.86
N LYS A 26 -13.94 0.70 1.49
CA LYS A 26 -14.38 0.82 0.08
C LYS A 26 -14.14 2.22 -0.49
N PHE A 27 -14.10 3.25 0.35
CA PHE A 27 -13.88 4.63 -0.08
C PHE A 27 -12.41 5.03 -0.10
N VAL A 28 -11.53 4.21 0.48
CA VAL A 28 -10.13 4.55 0.51
C VAL A 28 -9.48 4.18 -0.83
N PRO A 29 -8.74 5.11 -1.49
CA PRO A 29 -8.11 4.85 -2.77
C PRO A 29 -7.26 3.58 -2.74
N ARG A 30 -7.43 2.75 -3.78
CA ARG A 30 -6.60 1.57 -4.00
C ARG A 30 -5.30 2.05 -4.63
N TYR A 31 -4.27 2.18 -3.81
CA TYR A 31 -2.94 2.58 -4.25
C TYR A 31 -1.91 1.71 -3.56
N SER A 32 -0.91 1.27 -4.32
CA SER A 32 0.25 0.59 -3.76
C SER A 32 1.55 1.16 -4.27
N LEU A 33 2.55 1.11 -3.40
CA LEU A 33 3.89 1.61 -3.64
C LEU A 33 4.89 0.71 -2.92
N VAL A 34 5.93 0.31 -3.65
CA VAL A 34 7.18 -0.19 -3.08
C VAL A 34 8.25 0.86 -3.36
N ALA A 35 8.92 1.32 -2.31
CA ALA A 35 10.03 2.26 -2.44
C ALA A 35 11.30 1.62 -1.85
N GLU A 36 12.37 1.58 -2.63
CA GLU A 36 13.69 1.26 -2.12
C GLU A 36 14.28 2.51 -1.49
N VAL A 37 14.62 2.40 -0.21
CA VAL A 37 15.23 3.48 0.55
C VAL A 37 16.61 3.02 1.02
N ARG A 38 17.63 3.83 0.74
CA ARG A 38 19.01 3.62 1.17
C ARG A 38 19.37 4.48 2.38
N ASP A 39 20.61 4.36 2.82
CA ASP A 39 21.19 5.17 3.89
C ASP A 39 20.88 6.66 3.68
N GLY A 40 20.54 7.33 4.79
CA GLY A 40 20.13 8.73 4.77
C GLY A 40 18.70 8.98 4.28
N GLY A 41 17.89 7.94 4.04
CA GLY A 41 16.49 8.09 3.63
C GLY A 41 16.31 8.41 2.15
N ILE A 42 17.33 8.16 1.33
CA ILE A 42 17.31 8.43 -0.11
C ILE A 42 16.50 7.33 -0.80
N CYS A 43 15.42 7.72 -1.48
CA CYS A 43 14.65 6.83 -2.34
C CYS A 43 15.40 6.63 -3.66
N THR A 44 15.80 5.40 -3.98
CA THR A 44 16.56 5.08 -5.21
C THR A 44 15.69 4.50 -6.32
N ARG A 45 14.68 3.70 -5.96
CA ARG A 45 13.74 3.07 -6.90
C ARG A 45 12.34 3.11 -6.30
N SER A 46 11.33 3.23 -7.15
CA SER A 46 9.94 3.13 -6.73
C SER A 46 9.10 2.41 -7.77
N PHE A 47 8.21 1.54 -7.30
CA PHE A 47 7.30 0.76 -8.13
C PHE A 47 5.87 1.09 -7.69
N HIS A 48 5.05 1.53 -8.65
CA HIS A 48 3.72 2.07 -8.38
C HIS A 48 2.65 1.20 -9.01
N ASP A 49 1.59 0.93 -8.25
CA ASP A 49 0.32 0.39 -8.75
C ASP A 49 -0.80 1.38 -8.36
N PRO A 50 -1.01 2.45 -9.17
CA PRO A 50 -1.87 3.57 -8.77
C PRO A 50 -3.34 3.22 -8.58
N ASN A 51 -3.78 2.13 -9.20
CA ASN A 51 -5.16 1.66 -9.17
C ASN A 51 -5.32 0.37 -8.35
N GLY A 52 -4.23 -0.17 -7.79
CA GLY A 52 -4.24 -1.42 -7.02
C GLY A 52 -4.74 -2.62 -7.85
N LEU A 53 -4.34 -2.72 -9.11
CA LEU A 53 -4.75 -3.77 -10.04
C LEU A 53 -3.91 -5.04 -9.92
N VAL A 54 -2.63 -4.90 -9.56
CA VAL A 54 -1.66 -6.00 -9.50
C VAL A 54 -1.44 -6.45 -8.06
N ALA A 55 -1.26 -5.52 -7.12
CA ALA A 55 -1.08 -5.85 -5.71
C ALA A 55 -1.59 -4.70 -4.85
N ALA A 56 -2.89 -4.63 -4.62
CA ALA A 56 -3.46 -3.59 -3.74
C ALA A 56 -3.03 -3.79 -2.28
N TYR A 57 -2.81 -2.71 -1.53
CA TYR A 57 -2.49 -2.76 -0.10
C TYR A 57 -1.21 -3.56 0.21
N VAL A 58 -0.12 -3.22 -0.48
CA VAL A 58 1.20 -3.84 -0.27
C VAL A 58 1.61 -3.72 1.20
N SER A 59 2.02 -4.85 1.76
CA SER A 59 2.47 -4.98 3.15
C SER A 59 3.98 -5.17 3.25
N GLU A 60 4.56 -5.85 2.27
CA GLU A 60 5.96 -6.26 2.26
C GLU A 60 6.49 -6.38 0.84
N ALA A 61 7.80 -6.21 0.70
CA ALA A 61 8.52 -6.41 -0.55
C ALA A 61 9.86 -7.08 -0.25
N HIS A 62 10.20 -8.11 -1.04
CA HIS A 62 11.43 -8.87 -0.88
C HIS A 62 12.08 -9.12 -2.24
N GLU A 63 13.30 -8.63 -2.41
CA GLU A 63 14.09 -8.88 -3.62
C GLU A 63 14.90 -10.16 -3.43
N HIS A 64 14.74 -11.10 -4.37
CA HIS A 64 15.45 -12.38 -4.38
C HIS A 64 15.64 -12.86 -5.82
N ASP A 65 16.87 -13.22 -6.18
CA ASP A 65 17.25 -13.74 -7.50
C ASP A 65 16.71 -12.91 -8.69
N GLY A 66 16.91 -11.59 -8.65
CA GLY A 66 16.47 -10.66 -9.70
C GLY A 66 14.95 -10.51 -9.81
N SER A 67 14.20 -11.02 -8.84
CA SER A 67 12.75 -10.87 -8.75
C SER A 67 12.37 -10.12 -7.49
N LEU A 68 11.41 -9.21 -7.61
CA LEU A 68 10.78 -8.56 -6.47
C LEU A 68 9.45 -9.26 -6.16
N TYR A 69 9.39 -9.89 -5.00
CA TYR A 69 8.19 -10.51 -4.46
C TYR A 69 7.47 -9.49 -3.58
N VAL A 70 6.17 -9.33 -3.81
CA VAL A 70 5.35 -8.31 -3.18
C VAL A 70 4.16 -8.98 -2.49
N GLY A 71 4.13 -8.87 -1.17
CA GLY A 71 3.03 -9.33 -0.32
C GLY A 71 1.99 -8.24 -0.11
N SER A 72 0.76 -8.66 0.17
CA SER A 72 -0.38 -7.77 0.40
C SER A 72 -1.25 -8.31 1.53
N PHE A 73 -1.85 -7.40 2.29
CA PHE A 73 -2.85 -7.76 3.31
C PHE A 73 -4.16 -8.30 2.75
N ARG A 74 -4.39 -8.17 1.44
CA ARG A 74 -5.70 -8.45 0.81
C ARG A 74 -5.63 -9.32 -0.43
N SER A 75 -4.51 -9.34 -1.14
CA SER A 75 -4.38 -10.20 -2.32
C SER A 75 -4.31 -11.67 -1.90
N PRO A 76 -5.04 -12.58 -2.56
CA PRO A 76 -4.95 -14.03 -2.30
C PRO A 76 -3.73 -14.68 -2.98
N TYR A 77 -2.69 -13.90 -3.26
CA TYR A 77 -1.49 -14.29 -3.98
C TYR A 77 -0.31 -13.39 -3.61
N ILE A 78 0.89 -13.84 -3.97
CA ILE A 78 2.13 -13.03 -3.93
C ILE A 78 2.38 -12.53 -5.35
N ALA A 79 2.50 -11.22 -5.53
CA ALA A 79 2.87 -10.66 -6.81
C ALA A 79 4.38 -10.77 -7.02
N ARG A 80 4.81 -11.06 -8.24
CA ARG A 80 6.23 -11.14 -8.61
C ARG A 80 6.49 -10.19 -9.77
N LEU A 81 7.49 -9.34 -9.62
CA LEU A 81 8.00 -8.45 -10.65
C LEU A 81 9.42 -8.90 -11.05
N ASP A 82 9.65 -9.10 -12.34
CA ASP A 82 10.99 -9.42 -12.87
C ASP A 82 11.78 -8.11 -13.03
N LEU A 83 12.81 -7.92 -12.20
CA LEU A 83 13.57 -6.66 -12.18
C LEU A 83 14.48 -6.49 -13.40
N ASN A 84 14.71 -7.53 -14.19
CA ASN A 84 15.48 -7.43 -15.43
C ASN A 84 14.65 -6.92 -16.62
N ARG A 85 13.34 -6.74 -16.43
CA ARG A 85 12.39 -6.32 -17.48
C ARG A 85 11.75 -4.96 -17.21
N VAL A 86 12.21 -4.25 -16.18
CA VAL A 86 11.67 -2.96 -15.74
C VAL A 86 12.70 -1.86 -15.95
#